data_AF-A0A349KMY8-F1
#
_entry.id   AF-A0A349KMY8-F1
#
_cell.length_a   1.000
_cell.length_b   1.000
_cell.length_c   1.000
_cell.angle_alpha   90.00
_cell.angle_beta   90.00
_cell.angle_gamma   90.00
#
_symmetry.space_group_name_H-M   'P 1'
#
loop_
_entity.id
_entity.type
_entity.pdbx_description
1 polymer ?
#
loop_
_entity_poly.entity_id
_entity_poly.type
_entity_poly.pdbx_seq_one_letter_code
_entity_poly.pdbx_strand_id
1 'polypeptide(L)'
;LQLLTETNVEKICRVAQQLQPELLVVDSIQVMHSGDVPSAPGSVSQVRECAAYLIQYAKQTNTVLFLVGHVTKEGNLAGPKVLEHMIDCFIMLEGGNDTKYRVLRGQKNRFGAVNEIGVFAMTETGLREVKNPSAIFLARTEEDAAGSLVMVLWEGTRPLLVEIQALVDTSQLGNPRRLAVGLDQNRLSMLLAVLHRHGGIYMADQDVYVNVVGGVKVNETSADLALLLAIVSSFRDKSLPKDLVVFGEVGLSGEIRPVPGGQERLREAAKHGFTRAIVPKQNMPKTKIDGIEVVPVSKVAQALEAI
;
A
#
# COMPACT_ATOMS: atom_id res chain seq x y z
N LEU A 1 -21.50 20.36 -16.29
CA LEU A 1 -20.48 20.87 -15.35
C LEU A 1 -20.55 22.39 -15.40
N GLN A 2 -20.75 23.08 -14.28
CA GLN A 2 -20.63 24.54 -14.22
C GLN A 2 -19.18 24.88 -13.86
N LEU A 3 -18.58 25.82 -14.58
CA LEU A 3 -17.19 26.22 -14.40
C LEU A 3 -17.14 27.68 -13.97
N LEU A 4 -16.32 27.96 -12.95
CA LEU A 4 -16.07 29.31 -12.45
C LEU A 4 -14.55 29.54 -12.40
N THR A 5 -14.07 30.52 -13.16
CA THR A 5 -12.66 30.92 -13.18
C THR A 5 -12.44 32.07 -12.20
N GLU A 6 -12.47 31.76 -10.91
CA GLU A 6 -12.27 32.72 -9.82
C GLU A 6 -11.34 32.11 -8.77
N THR A 7 -10.53 32.95 -8.11
CA THR A 7 -9.56 32.53 -7.09
C THR A 7 -9.80 33.19 -5.74
N ASN A 8 -10.68 34.19 -5.67
CA ASN A 8 -11.08 34.82 -4.42
C ASN A 8 -12.14 33.99 -3.69
N VAL A 9 -11.82 33.51 -2.49
CA VAL A 9 -12.67 32.55 -1.75
C VAL A 9 -14.04 33.14 -1.37
N GLU A 10 -14.09 34.43 -1.03
CA GLU A 10 -15.33 35.10 -0.62
C GLU A 10 -16.30 35.21 -1.80
N LYS A 11 -15.81 35.56 -2.99
CA LYS A 11 -16.62 35.59 -4.22
C LYS A 11 -17.10 34.20 -4.61
N ILE A 12 -16.24 33.18 -4.53
CA ILE A 12 -16.62 31.79 -4.81
C ILE A 12 -17.78 31.37 -3.91
N CYS A 13 -17.67 31.60 -2.60
CA CYS A 13 -18.75 31.25 -1.67
C CYS A 13 -20.04 32.03 -1.91
N ARG A 14 -19.98 33.32 -2.31
CA ARG A 14 -21.20 34.08 -2.69
C ARG A 14 -21.90 33.46 -3.89
N VAL A 15 -21.15 33.07 -4.92
CA VAL A 15 -21.71 32.39 -6.09
C VAL A 15 -22.28 31.03 -5.68
N ALA A 16 -21.55 30.27 -4.86
CA ALA A 16 -22.00 28.96 -4.38
C ALA A 16 -23.27 29.07 -3.50
N GLN A 17 -23.44 30.13 -2.70
CA GLN A 17 -24.68 30.39 -1.96
C GLN A 17 -25.89 30.58 -2.88
N GLN A 18 -25.71 31.19 -4.04
CA GLN A 18 -26.78 31.39 -5.02
C GLN A 18 -27.11 30.10 -5.79
N LEU A 19 -26.07 29.33 -6.14
CA LEU A 19 -26.23 28.10 -6.93
C LEU A 19 -26.61 26.89 -6.08
N GLN A 20 -26.32 26.92 -4.78
CA GLN A 20 -26.53 25.82 -3.82
C GLN A 20 -26.06 24.45 -4.35
N PRO A 21 -24.78 24.31 -4.75
CA PRO A 21 -24.29 23.07 -5.32
C PRO A 21 -24.25 21.95 -4.27
N GLU A 22 -24.64 20.74 -4.67
CA GLU A 22 -24.42 19.53 -3.85
C GLU A 22 -22.93 19.16 -3.76
N LEU A 23 -22.15 19.51 -4.79
CA LEU A 23 -20.72 19.23 -4.92
C LEU A 23 -19.96 20.47 -5.40
N LEU A 24 -18.93 20.86 -4.65
CA LEU A 24 -18.00 21.92 -5.02
C LEU A 24 -16.58 21.36 -5.14
N VAL A 25 -15.92 21.61 -6.28
CA VAL A 25 -14.55 21.17 -6.55
C VAL A 25 -13.64 22.39 -6.70
N VAL A 26 -12.58 22.43 -5.91
CA VAL A 26 -11.52 23.44 -5.96
C VAL A 26 -10.26 22.78 -6.51
N ASP A 27 -9.96 23.07 -7.78
CA ASP A 27 -8.90 22.40 -8.56
C ASP A 27 -7.47 22.72 -8.09
N SER A 28 -7.28 23.83 -7.39
CA SER A 28 -6.05 24.05 -6.63
C SER A 28 -6.32 24.98 -5.46
N ILE A 29 -6.14 24.48 -4.24
CA ILE A 29 -6.22 25.32 -3.04
C ILE A 29 -5.04 26.30 -2.95
N GLN A 30 -3.91 26.00 -3.59
CA GLN A 30 -2.72 26.85 -3.56
C GLN A 30 -2.90 28.18 -4.30
N VAL A 31 -3.77 28.24 -5.31
CA VAL A 31 -4.01 29.49 -6.05
C VAL A 31 -5.12 30.34 -5.44
N MET A 32 -5.81 29.83 -4.43
CA MET A 32 -6.89 30.55 -3.75
C MET A 32 -6.33 31.65 -2.85
N HIS A 33 -7.09 32.73 -2.72
CA HIS A 33 -6.76 33.83 -1.82
C HIS A 33 -7.99 34.40 -1.12
N SER A 34 -7.76 34.90 0.08
CA SER A 34 -8.67 35.74 0.85
C SER A 34 -8.12 37.15 0.96
N GLY A 35 -9.02 38.14 0.87
CA GLY A 35 -8.67 39.55 1.07
C GLY A 35 -8.31 39.89 2.52
N ASP A 36 -8.71 39.04 3.47
CA ASP A 36 -8.52 39.25 4.90
C ASP A 36 -7.12 38.81 5.38
N VAL A 37 -6.33 38.15 4.51
CA VAL A 37 -4.98 37.68 4.84
C VAL A 37 -3.93 38.44 4.03
N PRO A 38 -3.07 39.24 4.69
CA PRO A 38 -2.01 39.99 4.02
C PRO A 38 -0.79 39.10 3.71
N SER A 39 -1.00 38.04 2.93
CA SER A 39 0.07 37.17 2.43
C SER A 39 -0.21 36.71 1.01
N ALA A 40 0.85 36.34 0.30
CA ALA A 40 0.76 35.91 -1.09
C ALA A 40 -0.02 34.58 -1.21
N PRO A 41 -0.79 34.38 -2.30
CA PRO A 41 -1.40 33.10 -2.63
C PRO A 41 -0.39 31.97 -2.61
N GLY A 42 -0.80 30.80 -2.11
CA GLY A 42 0.07 29.62 -1.98
C GLY A 42 0.92 29.57 -0.72
N SER A 43 0.97 30.66 0.06
CA SER A 43 1.53 30.63 1.41
C SER A 43 0.70 29.75 2.34
N VAL A 44 1.32 29.23 3.40
CA VAL A 44 0.65 28.39 4.41
C VAL A 44 -0.55 29.10 5.03
N SER A 45 -0.43 30.41 5.29
CA SER A 45 -1.49 31.23 5.87
C SER A 45 -2.67 31.38 4.90
N GLN A 46 -2.45 31.76 3.64
CA GLN A 46 -3.52 31.85 2.63
C GLN A 46 -4.24 30.52 2.45
N VAL A 47 -3.48 29.43 2.30
CA VAL A 47 -4.05 28.09 2.06
C VAL A 47 -4.90 27.62 3.23
N ARG A 48 -4.45 27.83 4.47
CA ARG A 48 -5.23 27.47 5.66
C ARG A 48 -6.50 28.29 5.79
N GLU A 49 -6.42 29.61 5.59
CA GLU A 49 -7.59 30.47 5.73
C GLU A 49 -8.63 30.17 4.65
N CYS A 50 -8.21 30.07 3.38
CA CYS A 50 -9.11 29.74 2.29
C CYS A 50 -9.77 28.37 2.50
N ALA A 51 -9.00 27.36 2.95
CA ALA A 51 -9.56 26.05 3.27
C ALA A 51 -10.54 26.11 4.44
N ALA A 52 -10.25 26.85 5.51
CA ALA A 52 -11.15 27.03 6.64
C ALA A 52 -12.49 27.63 6.19
N TYR A 53 -12.43 28.70 5.38
CA TYR A 53 -13.59 29.39 4.85
C TYR A 53 -14.48 28.47 4.01
N LEU A 54 -13.88 27.70 3.10
CA LEU A 54 -14.59 26.73 2.25
C LEU A 54 -15.18 25.57 3.06
N ILE A 55 -14.42 25.04 4.04
CA ILE A 55 -14.90 23.95 4.91
C ILE A 55 -16.08 24.43 5.76
N GLN A 56 -16.03 25.66 6.28
CA GLN A 56 -17.14 26.23 7.02
C GLN A 56 -18.40 26.36 6.16
N TYR A 57 -18.25 26.90 4.94
CA TYR A 57 -19.34 26.95 3.97
C TYR A 57 -19.94 25.56 3.71
N ALA A 58 -19.09 24.56 3.42
CA ALA A 58 -19.51 23.19 3.15
C ALA A 58 -20.31 22.58 4.33
N LYS A 59 -19.85 22.80 5.57
CA LYS A 59 -20.54 22.31 6.78
C LYS A 59 -21.88 23.00 7.02
N GLN A 60 -21.98 24.30 6.75
CA GLN A 60 -23.23 25.06 6.94
C GLN A 60 -24.30 24.72 5.89
N THR A 61 -23.87 24.36 4.68
CA THR A 61 -24.74 24.12 3.53
C THR A 61 -24.95 22.65 3.20
N ASN A 62 -24.24 21.76 3.90
CA ASN A 62 -24.20 20.33 3.62
C ASN A 62 -23.71 20.01 2.19
N THR A 63 -22.82 20.84 1.65
CA THR A 63 -22.17 20.64 0.34
C THR A 63 -20.94 19.74 0.47
N VAL A 64 -20.77 18.79 -0.45
CA VAL A 64 -19.54 17.99 -0.55
C VAL A 64 -18.43 18.84 -1.17
N LEU A 65 -17.29 18.96 -0.49
CA LEU A 65 -16.16 19.78 -0.93
C LEU A 65 -14.95 18.91 -1.29
N PHE A 66 -14.46 19.03 -2.52
CA PHE A 66 -13.17 18.48 -2.95
C PHE A 66 -12.14 19.60 -3.05
N LEU A 67 -11.03 19.45 -2.32
CA LEU A 67 -9.87 20.33 -2.38
C LEU A 67 -8.71 19.59 -3.02
N VAL A 68 -8.21 20.09 -4.14
CA VAL A 68 -7.02 19.56 -4.80
C VAL A 68 -5.80 20.34 -4.32
N GLY A 69 -4.80 19.61 -3.85
CA GLY A 69 -3.55 20.18 -3.35
C GLY A 69 -2.34 19.47 -3.96
N HIS A 70 -1.50 20.21 -4.66
CA HIS A 70 -0.27 19.68 -5.26
C HIS A 70 0.83 19.49 -4.21
N VAL A 71 1.52 18.35 -4.25
CA VAL A 71 2.71 18.10 -3.41
C VAL A 71 3.89 18.88 -3.98
N THR A 72 4.42 19.82 -3.20
CA THR A 72 5.59 20.61 -3.56
C THR A 72 6.85 20.00 -2.93
N LYS A 73 7.93 19.92 -3.71
CA LYS A 73 9.25 19.46 -3.23
C LYS A 73 10.07 20.58 -2.58
N GLU A 74 9.67 21.82 -2.82
CA GLU A 74 10.36 23.03 -2.39
C GLU A 74 9.45 23.78 -1.41
N GLY A 75 9.95 24.06 -0.20
CA GLY A 75 9.19 24.62 0.93
C GLY A 75 8.61 26.03 0.75
N ASN A 76 8.58 26.55 -0.48
CA ASN A 76 8.03 27.86 -0.82
C ASN A 76 6.50 27.87 -0.93
N LEU A 77 5.89 26.71 -1.18
CA LEU A 77 4.43 26.56 -1.30
C LEU A 77 3.91 25.57 -0.26
N ALA A 78 2.75 25.89 0.32
CA ALA A 78 2.10 25.03 1.29
C ALA A 78 1.75 23.67 0.68
N GLY A 79 2.39 22.62 1.19
CA GLY A 79 2.07 21.24 0.82
C GLY A 79 0.70 20.81 1.38
N PRO A 80 0.06 19.79 0.78
CA PRO A 80 -1.28 19.35 1.18
C PRO A 80 -1.36 18.85 2.63
N LYS A 81 -0.24 18.39 3.20
CA LYS A 81 -0.14 18.00 4.63
C LYS A 81 -0.48 19.13 5.59
N VAL A 82 -0.35 20.39 5.17
CA VAL A 82 -0.70 21.57 5.99
C VAL A 82 -2.19 21.56 6.40
N LEU A 83 -3.04 20.92 5.61
CA LEU A 83 -4.49 20.85 5.80
C LEU A 83 -4.95 19.53 6.45
N GLU A 84 -4.05 18.58 6.70
CA GLU A 84 -4.38 17.20 7.10
C GLU A 84 -5.26 17.12 8.35
N HIS A 85 -5.08 18.03 9.30
CA HIS A 85 -5.91 18.10 10.51
C HIS A 85 -7.27 18.77 10.31
N MET A 86 -7.41 19.63 9.29
CA MET A 86 -8.63 20.42 9.03
C MET A 86 -9.67 19.65 8.21
N ILE A 87 -9.21 18.74 7.35
CA ILE A 87 -10.05 17.97 6.42
C ILE A 87 -10.60 16.68 7.05
N ASP A 88 -11.74 16.22 6.56
CA ASP A 88 -12.37 14.98 7.02
C ASP A 88 -11.79 13.73 6.33
N CYS A 89 -11.40 13.85 5.06
CA CYS A 89 -10.73 12.80 4.30
C CYS A 89 -9.47 13.35 3.62
N PHE A 90 -8.39 12.58 3.64
CA PHE A 90 -7.15 12.88 2.94
C PHE A 90 -6.80 11.73 2.01
N ILE A 91 -6.79 12.01 0.70
CA ILE A 91 -6.54 11.02 -0.35
C ILE A 91 -5.37 11.52 -1.20
N MET A 92 -4.42 10.63 -1.48
CA MET A 92 -3.23 10.94 -2.26
C MET A 92 -3.20 10.10 -3.53
N LEU A 93 -3.00 10.76 -4.67
CA LEU A 93 -2.76 10.08 -5.95
C LEU A 93 -1.25 9.96 -6.16
N GLU A 94 -0.73 8.75 -5.99
CA GLU A 94 0.67 8.40 -6.18
C GLU A 94 0.90 7.88 -7.61
N GLY A 95 1.99 8.32 -8.23
CA GLY A 95 2.45 7.81 -9.51
C GLY A 95 3.96 7.90 -9.58
N GLY A 96 4.64 6.76 -9.74
CA GLY A 96 6.07 6.72 -10.02
C GLY A 96 6.34 7.09 -11.48
N ASN A 97 7.58 7.53 -11.76
CA ASN A 97 8.00 7.87 -13.13
C ASN A 97 7.90 6.67 -14.10
N ASP A 98 7.97 5.43 -13.60
CA ASP A 98 8.00 4.20 -14.39
C ASP A 98 6.68 3.39 -14.40
N THR A 99 5.67 3.78 -13.63
CA THR A 99 4.42 3.01 -13.56
C THR A 99 3.38 3.60 -14.52
N LYS A 100 2.88 2.80 -15.48
CA LYS A 100 1.66 3.12 -16.27
C LYS A 100 0.42 3.33 -15.40
N TYR A 101 0.49 2.88 -14.15
CA TYR A 101 -0.56 2.97 -13.16
C TYR A 101 -0.38 4.17 -12.23
N ARG A 102 -1.50 4.61 -11.67
CA ARG A 102 -1.64 5.62 -10.63
C ARG A 102 -2.42 4.99 -9.48
N VAL A 103 -1.91 5.15 -8.27
CA VAL A 103 -2.46 4.55 -7.05
C VAL A 103 -3.09 5.67 -6.24
N LEU A 104 -4.40 5.62 -6.05
CA LEU A 104 -5.15 6.53 -5.19
C LEU A 104 -5.25 5.89 -3.81
N ARG A 105 -4.68 6.52 -2.78
CA ARG A 105 -4.59 5.96 -1.43
C ARG A 105 -5.18 6.92 -0.39
N GLY A 106 -6.10 6.44 0.44
CA GLY A 106 -6.63 7.19 1.57
C GLY A 106 -5.68 7.16 2.78
N GLN A 107 -5.17 8.33 3.21
CA GLN A 107 -4.35 8.45 4.43
C GLN A 107 -5.18 8.80 5.67
N LYS A 108 -6.31 9.48 5.47
CA LYS A 108 -7.27 9.82 6.52
C LYS A 108 -8.67 9.66 5.95
N ASN A 109 -9.57 9.04 6.70
CA ASN A 109 -10.96 8.90 6.27
C ASN A 109 -11.86 8.87 7.52
N ARG A 110 -12.66 9.91 7.72
CA ARG A 110 -13.63 9.95 8.83
C ARG A 110 -14.92 9.19 8.54
N PHE A 111 -15.15 8.80 7.28
CA PHE A 111 -16.40 8.20 6.82
C PHE A 111 -16.23 6.75 6.34
N GLY A 112 -15.06 6.16 6.52
CA GLY A 112 -14.76 4.81 6.04
C GLY A 112 -13.35 4.37 6.45
N ALA A 113 -12.86 3.30 5.82
CA ALA A 113 -11.54 2.80 6.14
C ALA A 113 -10.43 3.72 5.63
N VAL A 114 -9.33 3.72 6.38
CA VAL A 114 -8.04 4.26 5.97
C VAL A 114 -7.28 3.20 5.19
N ASN A 115 -6.35 3.61 4.32
CA ASN A 115 -5.54 2.72 3.47
C ASN A 115 -6.33 1.94 2.41
N GLU A 116 -7.51 2.40 1.99
CA GLU A 116 -8.10 1.88 0.76
C GLU A 116 -7.29 2.35 -0.46
N ILE A 117 -7.14 1.45 -1.43
CA ILE A 117 -6.43 1.70 -2.67
C ILE A 117 -7.37 1.62 -3.87
N GLY A 118 -7.42 2.69 -4.66
CA GLY A 118 -7.89 2.67 -6.05
C GLY A 118 -6.70 2.59 -7.00
N VAL A 119 -6.74 1.71 -8.00
CA VAL A 119 -5.69 1.65 -9.03
C VAL A 119 -6.28 2.11 -10.35
N PHE A 120 -5.59 3.04 -11.01
CA PHE A 120 -6.01 3.63 -12.26
C PHE A 120 -4.89 3.53 -13.29
N ALA A 121 -5.24 3.35 -14.56
CA ALA A 121 -4.31 3.47 -15.68
C ALA A 121 -4.56 4.81 -16.38
N MET A 122 -3.50 5.56 -16.68
CA MET A 122 -3.63 6.74 -17.53
C MET A 122 -3.70 6.30 -18.99
N THR A 123 -4.82 6.58 -19.64
CA THR A 123 -5.07 6.30 -21.06
C THR A 123 -5.15 7.61 -21.84
N GLU A 124 -5.20 7.54 -23.16
CA GLU A 124 -5.38 8.73 -24.03
C GLU A 124 -6.66 9.51 -23.70
N THR A 125 -7.68 8.83 -23.18
CA THR A 125 -8.96 9.44 -22.78
C THR A 125 -9.01 9.84 -21.30
N GLY A 126 -7.91 9.68 -20.54
CA GLY A 126 -7.83 10.01 -19.11
C GLY A 126 -7.64 8.79 -18.19
N LEU A 127 -7.89 8.97 -16.89
CA LEU A 127 -7.73 7.93 -15.88
C LEU A 127 -8.86 6.90 -15.97
N ARG A 128 -8.52 5.62 -16.15
CA ARG A 128 -9.46 4.50 -16.16
C ARG A 128 -9.20 3.58 -14.97
N GLU A 129 -10.27 3.23 -14.26
CA GLU A 129 -10.20 2.28 -13.14
C GLU A 129 -9.70 0.91 -13.60
N VAL A 130 -8.78 0.33 -12.83
CA VAL A 130 -8.38 -1.06 -12.98
C VAL A 130 -9.15 -1.93 -11.98
N LYS A 131 -10.13 -2.67 -12.51
CA LYS A 131 -11.04 -3.51 -11.71
C LYS A 131 -10.35 -4.65 -10.97
N ASN A 132 -9.27 -5.20 -11.53
CA ASN A 132 -8.49 -6.26 -10.90
C ASN A 132 -7.04 -5.78 -10.65
N PRO A 133 -6.79 -5.06 -9.55
CA PRO A 133 -5.46 -4.57 -9.22
C PRO A 133 -4.48 -5.71 -8.92
N SER A 134 -4.95 -6.85 -8.40
CA SER A 134 -4.10 -8.01 -8.14
C SER A 134 -3.43 -8.54 -9.43
N ALA A 135 -4.13 -8.51 -10.57
CA ALA A 135 -3.52 -8.87 -11.85
C ALA A 135 -2.35 -7.95 -12.27
N ILE A 136 -2.29 -6.71 -11.76
CA ILE A 136 -1.15 -5.80 -12.00
C ILE A 136 0.02 -6.15 -11.09
N PHE A 137 -0.27 -6.38 -9.80
CA PHE A 137 0.77 -6.66 -8.80
C PHE A 137 1.36 -8.07 -8.90
N LEU A 138 0.69 -8.96 -9.63
CA LEU A 138 1.19 -10.25 -10.09
C LEU A 138 1.96 -10.04 -11.40
N ALA A 139 3.14 -9.42 -11.34
CA ALA A 139 4.00 -9.23 -12.49
C ALA A 139 4.77 -10.52 -12.82
N ARG A 140 4.06 -11.56 -13.26
CA ARG A 140 4.65 -12.87 -13.52
C ARG A 140 5.38 -12.90 -14.85
N THR A 141 6.68 -13.17 -14.83
CA THR A 141 7.43 -13.66 -15.99
C THR A 141 7.06 -15.11 -16.29
N GLU A 142 7.16 -15.50 -17.57
CA GLU A 142 6.90 -16.90 -17.99
C GLU A 142 7.92 -17.88 -17.39
N GLU A 143 9.12 -17.42 -17.05
CA GLU A 143 10.17 -18.22 -16.45
C GLU A 143 9.97 -18.44 -14.94
N ASP A 144 10.35 -19.62 -14.46
CA ASP A 144 10.42 -19.95 -13.03
C ASP A 144 11.64 -19.24 -12.43
N ALA A 145 11.40 -18.25 -11.56
CA ALA A 145 12.45 -17.51 -10.88
C ALA A 145 12.56 -17.96 -9.41
N ALA A 146 13.77 -18.21 -8.94
CA ALA A 146 14.05 -18.36 -7.52
C ALA A 146 13.90 -17.00 -6.82
N GLY A 147 13.46 -17.02 -5.57
CA GLY A 147 13.32 -15.79 -4.78
C GLY A 147 12.01 -15.03 -4.96
N SER A 148 11.08 -15.50 -5.80
CA SER A 148 9.75 -14.89 -5.97
C SER A 148 8.67 -15.68 -5.25
N LEU A 149 7.77 -14.97 -4.55
CA LEU A 149 6.61 -15.56 -3.90
C LEU A 149 5.47 -14.56 -3.84
N VAL A 150 4.23 -15.06 -3.87
CA VAL A 150 3.04 -14.22 -3.67
C VAL A 150 2.56 -14.30 -2.24
N MET A 151 2.30 -13.14 -1.66
CA MET A 151 1.66 -12.99 -0.37
C MET A 151 0.31 -12.32 -0.50
N VAL A 152 -0.57 -12.56 0.47
CA VAL A 152 -1.84 -11.83 0.60
C VAL A 152 -1.68 -10.81 1.70
N LEU A 153 -1.77 -9.53 1.37
CA LEU A 153 -1.78 -8.41 2.30
C LEU A 153 -3.20 -7.95 2.62
N TRP A 154 -3.38 -7.19 3.68
CA TRP A 154 -4.62 -6.52 4.07
C TRP A 154 -4.46 -5.02 3.92
N GLU A 155 -5.19 -4.47 2.95
CA GLU A 155 -5.07 -3.08 2.55
C GLU A 155 -6.43 -2.41 2.69
N GLY A 156 -6.57 -1.61 3.75
CA GLY A 156 -7.85 -1.02 4.14
C GLY A 156 -8.89 -2.07 4.50
N THR A 157 -9.90 -2.25 3.64
CA THR A 157 -11.03 -3.16 3.84
C THR A 157 -10.91 -4.49 3.09
N ARG A 158 -9.87 -4.66 2.26
CA ARG A 158 -9.78 -5.83 1.38
C ARG A 158 -8.41 -6.50 1.39
N PRO A 159 -8.37 -7.82 1.14
CA PRO A 159 -7.13 -8.51 0.84
C PRO A 159 -6.58 -8.06 -0.53
N LEU A 160 -5.25 -7.98 -0.64
CA LEU A 160 -4.52 -7.64 -1.85
C LEU A 160 -3.37 -8.63 -2.07
N LEU A 161 -3.36 -9.32 -3.19
CA LEU A 161 -2.22 -10.16 -3.60
C LEU A 161 -1.08 -9.29 -4.10
N VAL A 162 0.11 -9.52 -3.55
CA VAL A 162 1.34 -8.78 -3.89
C VAL A 162 2.50 -9.76 -3.99
N GLU A 163 3.33 -9.60 -5.01
CA GLU A 163 4.56 -10.37 -5.16
C GLU A 163 5.69 -9.75 -4.32
N ILE A 164 6.43 -10.62 -3.64
CA ILE A 164 7.69 -10.29 -2.98
C ILE A 164 8.83 -11.01 -3.67
N GLN A 165 9.92 -10.28 -3.89
CA GLN A 165 11.13 -10.79 -4.51
C GLN A 165 12.29 -10.66 -3.54
N ALA A 166 13.09 -11.70 -3.46
CA ALA A 166 14.34 -11.74 -2.72
C ALA A 166 15.46 -12.15 -3.67
N LEU A 167 16.61 -11.51 -3.51
CA LEU A 167 17.87 -11.88 -4.14
C LEU A 167 18.90 -12.04 -3.04
N VAL A 168 19.44 -13.24 -2.92
CA VAL A 168 20.50 -13.59 -1.99
C VAL A 168 21.75 -13.91 -2.81
N ASP A 169 22.86 -13.26 -2.48
CA ASP A 169 24.14 -13.48 -3.15
C ASP A 169 25.28 -13.45 -2.13
N THR A 170 26.40 -14.08 -2.47
CA THR A 170 27.57 -14.15 -1.57
C THR A 170 28.18 -12.76 -1.42
N SER A 171 28.32 -12.28 -0.18
CA SER A 171 28.92 -10.98 0.11
C SER A 171 30.42 -11.01 -0.15
N GLN A 172 30.91 -10.04 -0.93
CA GLN A 172 32.34 -9.77 -1.10
C GLN A 172 32.88 -8.77 -0.04
N LEU A 173 32.00 -8.27 0.83
CA LEU A 173 32.28 -7.26 1.84
C LEU A 173 32.35 -7.89 3.23
N GLY A 174 33.13 -7.27 4.14
CA GLY A 174 33.20 -7.69 5.54
C GLY A 174 31.90 -7.51 6.33
N ASN A 175 30.97 -6.69 5.84
CA ASN A 175 29.60 -6.55 6.35
C ASN A 175 28.62 -6.71 5.18
N PRO A 176 27.83 -7.79 5.14
CA PRO A 176 26.85 -7.99 4.09
C PRO A 176 25.75 -6.93 4.08
N ARG A 177 25.26 -6.63 2.88
CA ARG A 177 24.18 -5.70 2.63
C ARG A 177 22.83 -6.36 2.91
N ARG A 178 21.94 -5.61 3.55
CA ARG A 178 20.55 -6.00 3.78
C ARG A 178 19.68 -4.85 3.32
N LEU A 179 19.11 -4.94 2.13
CA LEU A 179 18.29 -3.87 1.55
C LEU A 179 16.85 -4.35 1.40
N ALA A 180 15.91 -3.52 1.81
CA ALA A 180 14.49 -3.78 1.70
C ALA A 180 13.79 -2.59 1.04
N VAL A 181 13.11 -2.83 -0.07
CA VAL A 181 12.25 -1.86 -0.77
C VAL A 181 10.81 -2.28 -0.58
N GLY A 182 9.99 -1.40 0.00
CA GLY A 182 8.58 -1.69 0.33
C GLY A 182 8.36 -2.41 1.67
N LEU A 183 9.43 -2.70 2.42
CA LEU A 183 9.39 -3.33 3.75
C LEU A 183 10.35 -2.61 4.71
N ASP A 184 10.14 -2.80 6.02
CA ASP A 184 11.05 -2.29 7.05
C ASP A 184 12.35 -3.12 7.12
N GLN A 185 13.50 -2.42 7.15
CA GLN A 185 14.83 -3.03 7.16
C GLN A 185 15.17 -3.71 8.49
N ASN A 186 14.65 -3.20 9.61
CA ASN A 186 14.87 -3.82 10.92
C ASN A 186 14.11 -5.14 11.02
N ARG A 187 12.89 -5.19 10.48
CA ARG A 187 12.09 -6.41 10.34
C ARG A 187 12.80 -7.46 9.50
N LEU A 188 13.41 -7.10 8.36
CA LEU A 188 14.24 -8.01 7.58
C LEU A 188 15.38 -8.60 8.43
N SER A 189 16.13 -7.75 9.14
CA SER A 189 17.25 -8.18 9.98
C SER A 189 16.82 -9.14 11.10
N MET A 190 15.67 -8.85 11.73
CA MET A 190 15.08 -9.71 12.75
C MET A 190 14.67 -11.08 12.18
N LEU A 191 14.01 -11.11 11.03
CA LEU A 191 13.57 -12.34 10.37
C LEU A 191 14.75 -13.22 9.96
N LEU A 192 15.83 -12.64 9.44
CA LEU A 192 17.07 -13.38 9.17
C LEU A 192 17.67 -14.03 10.43
N ALA A 193 17.61 -13.36 11.57
CA ALA A 193 18.06 -13.94 12.85
C ALA A 193 17.18 -15.12 13.29
N VAL A 194 15.86 -15.01 13.11
CA VAL A 194 14.91 -16.12 13.39
C VAL A 194 15.17 -17.29 12.44
N LEU A 195 15.37 -17.03 11.15
CA LEU A 195 15.67 -18.04 10.14
C LEU A 195 16.96 -18.79 10.47
N HIS A 196 18.00 -18.09 10.92
CA HIS A 196 19.22 -18.73 11.38
C HIS A 196 18.97 -19.61 12.61
N ARG A 197 18.37 -19.06 13.67
CA ARG A 197 18.21 -19.76 14.95
C ARG A 197 17.26 -20.97 14.88
N HIS A 198 16.18 -20.85 14.11
CA HIS A 198 15.07 -21.82 14.10
C HIS A 198 14.87 -22.54 12.76
N GLY A 199 15.38 -21.96 11.66
CA GLY A 199 15.41 -22.59 10.34
C GLY A 199 16.74 -23.26 10.01
N GLY A 200 17.79 -23.01 10.80
CA GLY A 200 19.12 -23.62 10.60
C GLY A 200 19.86 -23.11 9.36
N ILE A 201 19.43 -21.99 8.79
CA ILE A 201 20.02 -21.41 7.57
C ILE A 201 20.85 -20.20 7.95
N TYR A 202 22.17 -20.32 7.81
CA TYR A 202 23.12 -19.25 8.11
C TYR A 202 23.30 -18.34 6.89
N MET A 203 23.02 -17.04 7.05
CA MET A 203 23.13 -16.03 5.99
C MET A 203 23.95 -14.81 6.45
N ALA A 204 24.91 -15.03 7.36
CA ALA A 204 25.72 -13.93 7.89
C ALA A 204 26.82 -13.47 6.92
N ASP A 205 27.08 -14.22 5.86
CA ASP A 205 28.02 -13.94 4.77
C ASP A 205 27.31 -13.66 3.44
N GLN A 206 25.98 -13.50 3.47
CA GLN A 206 25.16 -13.28 2.28
C GLN A 206 24.62 -11.85 2.26
N ASP A 207 24.72 -11.20 1.11
CA ASP A 207 23.94 -10.02 0.80
C ASP A 207 22.48 -10.44 0.56
N VAL A 208 21.53 -9.69 1.12
CA VAL A 208 20.10 -9.95 0.98
C VAL A 208 19.40 -8.69 0.50
N TYR A 209 18.82 -8.77 -0.69
CA TYR A 209 18.03 -7.71 -1.30
C TYR A 209 16.58 -8.17 -1.37
N VAL A 210 15.65 -7.31 -0.96
CA VAL A 210 14.21 -7.59 -0.95
C VAL A 210 13.47 -6.47 -1.62
N ASN A 211 12.53 -6.81 -2.49
CA ASN A 211 11.68 -5.86 -3.21
C ASN A 211 10.22 -6.31 -3.17
N VAL A 212 9.32 -5.43 -2.75
CA VAL A 212 7.87 -5.61 -2.89
C VAL A 212 7.44 -5.03 -4.24
N VAL A 213 6.92 -5.89 -5.11
CA VAL A 213 6.60 -5.52 -6.49
C VAL A 213 5.44 -4.53 -6.53
N GLY A 214 5.49 -3.61 -7.51
CA GLY A 214 4.44 -2.62 -7.75
C GLY A 214 4.46 -1.42 -6.80
N GLY A 215 5.56 -1.22 -6.05
CA GLY A 215 5.74 -0.05 -5.19
C GLY A 215 4.85 -0.04 -3.95
N VAL A 216 4.28 -1.20 -3.60
CA VAL A 216 3.44 -1.36 -2.41
C VAL A 216 4.32 -1.30 -1.16
N LYS A 217 3.88 -0.54 -0.14
CA LYS A 217 4.50 -0.53 1.17
C LYS A 217 3.76 -1.48 2.10
N VAL A 218 4.50 -2.41 2.68
CA VAL A 218 3.97 -3.45 3.57
C VAL A 218 4.19 -3.01 5.01
N ASN A 219 3.09 -2.70 5.69
CA ASN A 219 3.08 -2.21 7.07
C ASN A 219 2.36 -3.18 8.02
N GLU A 220 2.43 -4.48 7.75
CA GLU A 220 1.83 -5.53 8.60
C GLU A 220 2.75 -6.75 8.73
N THR A 221 2.44 -7.63 9.69
CA THR A 221 3.25 -8.81 10.03
C THR A 221 2.95 -10.03 9.17
N SER A 222 1.85 -10.04 8.40
CA SER A 222 1.45 -11.21 7.61
C SER A 222 2.39 -11.56 6.47
N ALA A 223 3.26 -10.63 6.07
CA ALA A 223 4.28 -10.83 5.06
C ALA A 223 5.52 -11.60 5.56
N ASP A 224 5.69 -11.74 6.88
CA ASP A 224 6.93 -12.24 7.48
C ASP A 224 7.29 -13.64 6.98
N LEU A 225 6.31 -14.56 6.96
CA LEU A 225 6.54 -15.93 6.51
C LEU A 225 6.84 -16.00 5.02
N ALA A 226 6.12 -15.22 4.19
CA ALA A 226 6.35 -15.18 2.75
C ALA A 226 7.76 -14.65 2.44
N LEU A 227 8.18 -13.58 3.13
CA LEU A 227 9.53 -13.03 3.00
C LEU A 227 10.61 -14.08 3.31
N LEU A 228 10.48 -14.83 4.40
CA LEU A 228 11.45 -15.88 4.74
C LEU A 228 11.54 -16.96 3.66
N LEU A 229 10.39 -17.42 3.14
CA LEU A 229 10.39 -18.47 2.11
C LEU A 229 10.94 -17.96 0.78
N ALA A 230 10.69 -16.70 0.41
CA ALA A 230 11.30 -16.08 -0.78
C ALA A 230 12.83 -16.01 -0.62
N ILE A 231 13.33 -15.55 0.54
CA ILE A 231 14.78 -15.52 0.81
C ILE A 231 15.40 -16.91 0.70
N VAL A 232 14.76 -17.93 1.28
CA VAL A 232 15.26 -19.32 1.22
C VAL A 232 15.22 -19.87 -0.20
N SER A 233 14.17 -19.54 -0.97
CA SER A 233 14.08 -19.90 -2.39
C SER A 233 15.25 -19.34 -3.18
N SER A 234 15.58 -18.05 -3.00
CA SER A 234 16.73 -17.43 -3.66
C SER A 234 18.05 -18.04 -3.22
N PHE A 235 18.26 -18.23 -1.91
CA PHE A 235 19.50 -18.79 -1.38
C PHE A 235 19.76 -20.23 -1.83
N ARG A 236 18.71 -21.03 -2.02
CA ARG A 236 18.82 -22.41 -2.52
C ARG A 236 18.78 -22.51 -4.04
N ASP A 237 18.63 -21.39 -4.73
CA ASP A 237 18.40 -21.33 -6.18
C ASP A 237 17.29 -22.30 -6.64
N LYS A 238 16.20 -22.36 -5.87
CA LYS A 238 15.06 -23.27 -6.12
C LYS A 238 13.78 -22.45 -6.16
N SER A 239 13.15 -22.40 -7.34
CA SER A 239 11.88 -21.71 -7.53
C SER A 239 10.74 -22.36 -6.72
N LEU A 240 9.83 -21.54 -6.22
CA LEU A 240 8.61 -21.96 -5.52
C LEU A 240 7.47 -22.12 -6.53
N PRO A 241 6.49 -23.01 -6.27
CA PRO A 241 5.34 -23.17 -7.16
C PRO A 241 4.62 -21.84 -7.41
N LYS A 242 4.31 -21.51 -8.67
CA LYS A 242 3.65 -20.25 -9.03
C LYS A 242 2.23 -20.14 -8.46
N ASP A 243 1.60 -21.25 -8.11
CA ASP A 243 0.26 -21.33 -7.56
C ASP A 243 0.25 -21.34 -6.01
N LEU A 244 1.40 -21.09 -5.38
CA LEU A 244 1.55 -20.94 -3.94
C LEU A 244 1.33 -19.49 -3.47
N VAL A 245 0.46 -19.32 -2.47
CA VAL A 245 0.43 -18.11 -1.62
C VAL A 245 0.93 -18.41 -0.22
N VAL A 246 1.50 -17.40 0.43
CA VAL A 246 1.92 -17.52 1.82
C VAL A 246 1.54 -16.27 2.60
N PHE A 247 1.07 -16.46 3.82
CA PHE A 247 0.97 -15.40 4.80
C PHE A 247 1.19 -15.97 6.20
N GLY A 248 1.58 -15.13 7.15
CA GLY A 248 1.77 -15.50 8.55
C GLY A 248 2.78 -14.60 9.24
N GLU A 249 2.53 -14.30 10.51
CA GLU A 249 3.46 -13.57 11.35
C GLU A 249 4.49 -14.54 11.95
N VAL A 250 5.76 -14.14 11.94
CA VAL A 250 6.85 -14.95 12.48
C VAL A 250 7.28 -14.36 13.82
N GLY A 251 7.11 -15.14 14.89
CA GLY A 251 7.60 -14.77 16.22
C GLY A 251 9.09 -15.07 16.40
N LEU A 252 9.70 -14.41 17.38
CA LEU A 252 11.14 -14.56 17.67
C LEU A 252 11.51 -15.97 18.16
N SER A 253 10.55 -16.76 18.65
CA SER A 253 10.78 -18.17 19.01
C SER A 253 10.57 -19.13 17.84
N GLY A 254 10.41 -18.61 16.62
CA GLY A 254 10.23 -19.38 15.39
C GLY A 254 8.81 -19.92 15.23
N GLU A 255 7.86 -19.47 16.04
CA GLU A 255 6.45 -19.82 15.93
C GLU A 255 5.76 -19.01 14.83
N ILE A 256 4.78 -19.63 14.17
CA ILE A 256 3.95 -18.97 13.15
C ILE A 256 2.62 -18.57 13.80
N ARG A 257 2.40 -17.26 13.90
CA ARG A 257 1.26 -16.65 14.60
C ARG A 257 0.13 -16.32 13.63
N PRO A 258 -1.14 -16.40 14.05
CA PRO A 258 -2.26 -16.05 13.20
C PRO A 258 -2.26 -14.58 12.81
N VAL A 259 -2.81 -14.30 11.64
CA VAL A 259 -3.01 -12.94 11.13
C VAL A 259 -4.51 -12.65 10.98
N PRO A 260 -4.93 -11.37 11.02
CA PRO A 260 -6.32 -11.00 10.79
C PRO A 260 -6.82 -11.40 9.39
N GLY A 261 -8.09 -11.80 9.32
CA GLY A 261 -8.80 -12.04 8.05
C GLY A 261 -8.29 -13.23 7.23
N GLY A 262 -7.76 -14.28 7.88
CA GLY A 262 -7.15 -15.41 7.18
C GLY A 262 -8.09 -16.13 6.18
N GLN A 263 -9.40 -16.19 6.45
CA GLN A 263 -10.34 -16.80 5.51
C GLN A 263 -10.57 -15.92 4.27
N GLU A 264 -10.70 -14.62 4.47
CA GLU A 264 -10.87 -13.62 3.40
C GLU A 264 -9.63 -13.61 2.51
N ARG A 265 -8.43 -13.67 3.10
CA ARG A 265 -7.16 -13.80 2.36
C ARG A 265 -7.14 -15.06 1.49
N LEU A 266 -7.54 -16.20 2.03
CA LEU A 266 -7.61 -17.47 1.29
C LEU A 266 -8.65 -17.44 0.16
N ARG A 267 -9.83 -16.86 0.39
CA ARG A 267 -10.86 -16.71 -0.65
C ARG A 267 -10.38 -15.81 -1.79
N GLU A 268 -9.67 -14.72 -1.48
CA GLU A 268 -9.09 -13.86 -2.50
C GLU A 268 -8.02 -14.61 -3.29
N ALA A 269 -7.10 -15.32 -2.63
CA ALA A 269 -6.12 -16.16 -3.31
C ALA A 269 -6.78 -17.18 -4.27
N ALA A 270 -7.77 -17.92 -3.80
CA ALA A 270 -8.50 -18.89 -4.63
C ALA A 270 -9.18 -18.24 -5.84
N LYS A 271 -9.79 -17.05 -5.66
CA LYS A 271 -10.43 -16.28 -6.73
C LYS A 271 -9.44 -15.88 -7.84
N HIS A 272 -8.16 -15.69 -7.52
CA HIS A 272 -7.10 -15.41 -8.50
C HIS A 272 -6.33 -16.65 -8.95
N GLY A 273 -6.86 -17.85 -8.70
CA GLY A 273 -6.36 -19.10 -9.26
C GLY A 273 -5.19 -19.73 -8.51
N PHE A 274 -4.91 -19.30 -7.28
CA PHE A 274 -3.94 -19.98 -6.43
C PHE A 274 -4.52 -21.25 -5.86
N THR A 275 -3.79 -22.36 -6.02
CA THR A 275 -4.24 -23.70 -5.67
C THR A 275 -3.64 -24.18 -4.35
N ARG A 276 -2.61 -23.51 -3.82
CA ARG A 276 -1.93 -23.90 -2.59
C ARG A 276 -1.63 -22.70 -1.70
N ALA A 277 -1.83 -22.85 -0.39
CA ALA A 277 -1.56 -21.80 0.60
C ALA A 277 -0.81 -22.34 1.82
N ILE A 278 0.33 -21.76 2.18
CA ILE A 278 0.98 -22.01 3.48
C ILE A 278 0.54 -20.90 4.45
N VAL A 279 -0.08 -21.29 5.56
CA VAL A 279 -0.71 -20.34 6.50
C VAL A 279 -0.49 -20.74 7.96
N PRO A 280 -0.67 -19.82 8.94
CA PRO A 280 -0.63 -20.18 10.34
C PRO A 280 -1.71 -21.22 10.65
N LYS A 281 -1.38 -22.23 11.44
CA LYS A 281 -2.32 -23.31 11.81
C LYS A 281 -3.64 -22.78 12.37
N GLN A 282 -3.61 -21.66 13.09
CA GLN A 282 -4.79 -21.01 13.66
C GLN A 282 -5.64 -20.24 12.63
N ASN A 283 -5.12 -19.94 11.44
CA ASN A 283 -5.89 -19.40 10.32
C ASN A 283 -6.50 -20.49 9.41
N MET A 284 -6.25 -21.77 9.69
CA MET A 284 -6.84 -22.86 8.92
C MET A 284 -8.38 -22.75 8.93
N PRO A 285 -9.03 -22.76 7.75
CA PRO A 285 -10.46 -22.57 7.67
C PRO A 285 -11.19 -23.82 8.20
N LYS A 286 -12.30 -23.61 8.94
CA LYS A 286 -13.12 -24.72 9.46
C LYS A 286 -13.84 -25.48 8.34
N THR A 287 -14.19 -24.77 7.28
CA THR A 287 -14.79 -25.30 6.06
C THR A 287 -13.76 -25.21 4.94
N LYS A 288 -13.66 -26.25 4.10
CA LYS A 288 -12.79 -26.19 2.92
C LYS A 288 -13.17 -24.99 2.04
N ILE A 289 -12.17 -24.33 1.49
CA ILE A 289 -12.34 -23.28 0.48
C ILE A 289 -12.06 -23.95 -0.86
N ASP A 290 -13.03 -23.89 -1.77
CA ASP A 290 -12.91 -24.57 -3.05
C ASP A 290 -11.75 -23.99 -3.87
N GLY A 291 -11.02 -24.88 -4.54
CA GLY A 291 -9.91 -24.51 -5.42
C GLY A 291 -8.58 -24.22 -4.73
N ILE A 292 -8.48 -24.28 -3.39
CA ILE A 292 -7.22 -24.04 -2.67
C ILE A 292 -6.94 -25.10 -1.60
N GLU A 293 -5.77 -25.74 -1.68
CA GLU A 293 -5.20 -26.60 -0.65
C GLU A 293 -4.50 -25.76 0.41
N VAL A 294 -4.90 -25.91 1.67
CA VAL A 294 -4.35 -25.14 2.79
C VAL A 294 -3.39 -26.02 3.59
N VAL A 295 -2.12 -25.60 3.66
CA VAL A 295 -1.04 -26.23 4.42
C VAL A 295 -0.82 -25.45 5.72
N PRO A 296 -1.33 -25.94 6.87
CA PRO A 296 -1.18 -25.25 8.14
C PRO A 296 0.20 -25.48 8.76
N VAL A 297 0.86 -24.40 9.18
CA VAL A 297 2.17 -24.46 9.86
C VAL A 297 2.12 -23.78 11.22
N SER A 298 2.90 -24.27 12.18
CA SER A 298 3.02 -23.68 13.52
C SER A 298 4.44 -23.22 13.83
N LYS A 299 5.44 -23.65 13.06
CA LYS A 299 6.84 -23.27 13.21
C LYS A 299 7.50 -23.01 11.86
N VAL A 300 8.53 -22.17 11.84
CA VAL A 300 9.35 -21.87 10.64
C VAL A 300 9.87 -23.16 9.98
N ALA A 301 10.38 -24.11 10.76
CA ALA A 301 10.86 -25.39 10.23
C ALA A 301 9.81 -26.15 9.40
N GLN A 302 8.55 -26.18 9.84
CA GLN A 302 7.47 -26.82 9.10
C GLN A 302 7.15 -26.11 7.79
N ALA A 303 7.28 -24.77 7.77
CA ALA A 303 7.11 -24.00 6.54
C ALA A 303 8.24 -24.27 5.54
N LEU A 304 9.47 -24.46 6.01
CA LEU A 304 10.63 -24.82 5.19
C LEU A 304 10.53 -26.23 4.60
N GLU A 305 9.93 -27.17 5.34
CA GLU A 305 9.64 -28.54 4.85
C GLU A 305 8.51 -28.56 3.81
N ALA A 306 7.65 -27.55 3.81
CA ALA A 306 6.51 -27.45 2.91
C ALA A 306 6.87 -26.90 1.51
N ILE A 307 8.13 -26.53 1.26
CA ILE A 307 8.64 -25.93 0.01
C ILE A 307 9.80 -26.71 -0.64
#